data_AF-A0A7W0GE03-F1
#
_entry.id   AF-A0A7W0GE03-F1
#
_cell.length_a   1.000
_cell.length_b   1.000
_cell.length_c   1.000
_cell.angle_alpha   90.00
_cell.angle_beta   90.00
_cell.angle_gamma   90.00
#
_symmetry.space_group_name_H-M   'P 1'
#
loop_
_entity.id
_entity.type
_entity.pdbx_description
1 polymer ?
#
loop_
_entity_poly.entity_id
_entity_poly.type
_entity_poly.pdbx_seq_one_letter_code
_entity_poly.pdbx_strand_id
1 'polypeptide(L)' 'TVASIEDGLIVCPCHLSRFDLATGAPVAGPAGRPLPPVAVEVRGDDVYTS' A
#
# COMPACT_ATOMS: atom_id res chain seq x y z
N THR A 1 1.80 7.77 4.09
CA THR A 1 0.43 7.97 3.58
C THR A 1 0.40 7.57 2.11
N VAL A 2 -0.71 6.97 1.66
CA VAL A 2 -0.93 6.59 0.26
C VAL A 2 -1.57 7.77 -0.48
N ALA A 3 -1.08 8.10 -1.67
CA ALA A 3 -1.69 9.16 -2.48
C ALA A 3 -2.53 8.62 -3.63
N SER A 4 -2.06 7.58 -4.30
CA SER A 4 -2.77 6.97 -5.44
C SER A 4 -2.48 5.47 -5.53
N ILE A 5 -3.36 4.79 -6.27
CA ILE A 5 -3.17 3.42 -6.74
C ILE A 5 -3.23 3.45 -8.27
N GLU A 6 -2.23 2.87 -8.92
CA GLU A 6 -2.08 2.82 -10.38
C GLU A 6 -1.68 1.41 -10.78
N ASP A 7 -2.44 0.77 -11.67
CA ASP A 7 -2.12 -0.56 -12.22
C ASP A 7 -1.82 -1.64 -11.15
N GLY A 8 -2.55 -1.61 -10.02
CA GLY A 8 -2.33 -2.53 -8.90
C GLY A 8 -1.12 -2.20 -8.03
N LEU A 9 -0.57 -0.99 -8.14
CA LEU A 9 0.56 -0.50 -7.35
C LEU A 9 0.17 0.70 -6.50
N ILE A 10 0.59 0.68 -5.24
CA ILE A 10 0.54 1.83 -4.33
C ILE A 10 1.66 2.80 -4.73
N VAL A 11 1.34 4.09 -4.89
CA VAL A 11 2.32 5.13 -5.25
C VAL A 11 2.57 6.07 -4.07
N CYS A 12 3.84 6.18 -3.68
CA CYS A 12 4.29 7.17 -2.70
C CYS A 12 4.46 8.54 -3.39
N PRO A 13 3.73 9.58 -2.96
CA PRO A 13 3.78 10.90 -3.61
C PRO A 13 5.12 11.62 -3.42
N CYS A 14 5.94 11.24 -2.42
CA CYS A 14 7.16 11.96 -2.08
C CYS A 14 8.30 11.74 -3.09
N HIS A 15 8.50 10.48 -3.51
CA HIS A 15 9.65 10.08 -4.32
C HIS A 15 9.29 9.03 -5.38
N LEU A 16 7.99 8.82 -5.60
CA LEU A 16 7.43 7.90 -6.59
C LEU A 16 7.85 6.43 -6.40
N SER A 17 8.17 6.03 -5.17
CA SER A 17 8.29 4.61 -4.85
C SER A 17 6.95 3.92 -5.11
N ARG A 18 7.00 2.76 -5.78
CA ARG A 18 5.84 1.94 -6.12
C ARG A 18 5.90 0.64 -5.33
N PHE A 19 4.76 0.21 -4.82
CA PHE A 19 4.64 -1.02 -4.03
C PHE A 19 3.52 -1.88 -4.56
N ASP A 20 3.70 -3.19 -4.56
CA ASP A 20 2.64 -4.15 -4.90
C ASP A 20 1.48 -4.03 -3.91
N LEU A 21 0.24 -3.93 -4.41
CA LEU A 21 -0.95 -3.71 -3.58
C LEU A 21 -1.27 -4.89 -2.64
N ALA A 22 -0.96 -6.12 -3.07
CA ALA A 22 -1.30 -7.32 -2.32
C ALA A 22 -0.28 -7.64 -1.22
N THR A 23 1.00 -7.39 -1.49
CA THR A 23 2.11 -7.82 -0.64
C THR A 23 2.85 -6.67 0.05
N GLY A 24 2.68 -5.45 -0.43
CA GLY A 24 3.44 -4.28 0.03
C GLY A 24 4.90 -4.27 -0.39
N ALA A 25 5.36 -5.23 -1.21
CA ALA A 25 6.73 -5.32 -1.67
C ALA A 25 7.11 -4.10 -2.55
N PRO A 26 8.34 -3.56 -2.44
CA PRO A 26 8.79 -2.49 -3.31
C PRO A 26 8.97 -3.03 -4.74
N VAL A 27 8.44 -2.31 -5.71
CA VAL A 27 8.50 -2.66 -7.15
C VAL A 27 9.36 -1.66 -7.91
N ALA A 28 9.34 -0.38 -7.52
CA ALA A 28 10.14 0.66 -8.15
C ALA A 28 10.45 1.82 -7.20
N GLY A 29 11.45 2.63 -7.55
CA GLY A 29 11.84 3.84 -6.81
C GLY A 29 12.81 3.55 -5.65
N PRO A 30 13.09 4.55 -4.80
CA PRO A 30 14.15 4.49 -3.80
C PRO A 30 13.85 3.62 -2.57
N ALA A 31 12.63 3.12 -2.40
CA ALA A 31 12.27 2.32 -1.24
C ALA A 31 12.83 0.89 -1.34
N GLY A 32 13.67 0.49 -0.38
CA GLY A 32 14.28 -0.85 -0.34
C GLY A 32 13.62 -1.84 0.61
N ARG A 33 12.51 -1.46 1.28
CA ARG A 33 11.80 -2.32 2.24
C ARG A 33 10.29 -2.34 1.94
N PRO A 34 9.61 -3.48 2.16
CA PRO A 34 8.17 -3.56 2.05
C PRO A 34 7.44 -2.61 3.00
N LEU A 35 6.23 -2.22 2.61
CA LEU A 35 5.29 -1.55 3.51
C LEU A 35 4.85 -2.51 4.62
N PRO A 36 4.68 -2.03 5.87
CA PRO A 36 4.09 -2.86 6.91
C PRO A 36 2.63 -3.18 6.56
N PRO A 37 2.17 -4.42 6.77
CA PRO A 37 0.78 -4.76 6.57
C PRO A 37 -0.10 -4.04 7.60
N VAL A 38 -1.31 -3.68 7.19
CA VAL A 38 -2.37 -3.21 8.08
C VAL A 38 -3.43 -4.28 8.11
N ALA A 39 -3.71 -4.82 9.30
CA ALA A 39 -4.77 -5.80 9.46
C ALA A 39 -6.13 -5.09 9.34
N VAL A 40 -7.01 -5.68 8.54
CA VAL A 40 -8.34 -5.15 8.24
C VAL A 40 -9.41 -6.20 8.52
N GLU A 41 -10.54 -5.75 9.06
CA GLU A 41 -11.70 -6.57 9.40
C GLU A 41 -12.96 -5.94 8.81
N VAL A 42 -13.82 -6.77 8.20
CA VAL A 42 -15.14 -6.33 7.71
C VAL A 42 -16.18 -6.66 8.77
N ARG A 43 -16.94 -5.65 9.22
CA ARG A 43 -18.04 -5.80 10.18
C ARG A 43 -19.31 -5.22 9.59
N GLY A 44 -20.23 -6.09 9.14
CA GLY A 44 -21.38 -5.66 8.34
C GLY A 44 -20.90 -5.10 7.00
N ASP A 45 -21.31 -3.88 6.69
CA ASP A 45 -20.91 -3.17 5.46
C ASP A 45 -19.68 -2.26 5.67
N ASP A 46 -19.12 -2.21 6.87
CA ASP A 46 -18.01 -1.33 7.25
C ASP A 46 -16.66 -2.08 7.29
N VAL A 47 -15.58 -1.35 6.97
CA VAL A 47 -14.19 -1.83 7.02
C VAL A 47 -13.44 -1.14 8.16
N TYR A 48 -12.83 -1.92 9.04
CA TYR A 48 -12.05 -1.46 10.19
C TYR A 48 -10.60 -1.89 10.05
N THR A 49 -9.69 -1.07 10.59
CA THR A 49 -8.32 -1.50 10.88
C THR A 49 -8.24 -1.97 12.33
N SER A 50 -7.59 -3.11 12.58
CA SER A 50 -7.41 -3.68 13.93
C SER A 50 -6.15 -3.18 14.62
#